data_AF-A0A961B3X8-F1
#
_entry.id   AF-A0A961B3X8-F1
#
_cell.length_a   1.000
_cell.length_b   1.000
_cell.length_c   1.000
_cell.angle_alpha   90.00
_cell.angle_beta   90.00
_cell.angle_gamma   90.00
#
_symmetry.space_group_name_H-M   'P 1'
#
loop_
_entity.id
_entity.type
_entity.pdbx_description
1 polymer ?
#
loop_
_entity_poly.entity_id
_entity_poly.type
_entity_poly.pdbx_seq_one_letter_code
_entity_poly.pdbx_strand_id
1 'polypeptide(L)'
;MSKHRFFIPPAEWNPEALALTGDEARHCRDVLRCREGDRIVVFNGAGVEAEARIAAFPGKREARLDPVSITRSDPLPTALVLGQAVPKGKNMDLIVQKATELGVSRIVPL
;
A
#
# COMPACT_ATOMS: atom_id res chain seq x y z
N MET A 1 6.42 17.68 -0.27
CA MET A 1 6.81 16.49 0.52
C MET A 1 5.98 15.32 0.03
N SER A 2 6.59 14.14 -0.14
CA SER A 2 5.85 12.93 -0.54
C SER A 2 4.85 12.56 0.56
N LYS A 3 3.61 12.22 0.19
CA LYS A 3 2.59 11.76 1.14
C LYS A 3 2.87 10.30 1.52
N HIS A 4 2.69 9.94 2.78
CA HIS A 4 2.80 8.53 3.21
C HIS A 4 1.74 7.67 2.53
N ARG A 5 2.13 6.48 2.08
CA ARG A 5 1.28 5.53 1.34
C ARG A 5 1.06 4.26 2.17
N PHE A 6 -0.18 3.82 2.27
CA PHE A 6 -0.57 2.62 3.01
C PHE A 6 -1.41 1.69 2.15
N PHE A 7 -1.23 0.38 2.34
CA PHE A 7 -1.99 -0.63 1.60
C PHE A 7 -3.26 -0.99 2.38
N ILE A 8 -4.40 -1.02 1.69
CA ILE A 8 -5.66 -1.57 2.22
C ILE A 8 -6.03 -2.74 1.31
N PRO A 9 -6.13 -3.98 1.80
CA PRO A 9 -6.52 -5.11 0.97
C PRO A 9 -7.82 -4.84 0.18
N PRO A 10 -7.95 -5.31 -1.07
CA PRO A 10 -9.18 -5.11 -1.85
C PRO A 10 -10.47 -5.53 -1.13
N ALA A 11 -10.40 -6.57 -0.31
CA ALA A 11 -11.53 -7.06 0.48
C ALA A 11 -11.95 -6.10 1.62
N GLU A 12 -11.06 -5.22 2.05
CA GLU A 12 -11.28 -4.22 3.11
C GLU A 12 -11.50 -2.81 2.53
N TRP A 13 -11.43 -2.66 1.20
CA TRP A 13 -11.61 -1.37 0.54
C TRP A 13 -13.09 -0.96 0.49
N ASN A 14 -13.51 -0.08 1.39
CA ASN A 14 -14.82 0.57 1.36
C ASN A 14 -14.67 2.08 1.13
N PRO A 15 -15.03 2.61 -0.05
CA PRO A 15 -14.94 4.05 -0.35
C PRO A 15 -15.72 4.96 0.61
N GLU A 16 -16.79 4.46 1.22
CA GLU A 16 -17.62 5.24 2.15
C GLU A 16 -17.11 5.18 3.60
N ALA A 17 -16.22 4.23 3.91
CA ALA A 17 -15.70 3.99 5.25
C ALA A 17 -14.27 3.45 5.20
N LEU A 18 -13.35 4.24 4.64
CA LEU A 18 -11.94 3.85 4.54
C LEU A 18 -11.31 3.83 5.94
N ALA A 19 -10.55 2.77 6.22
CA ALA A 19 -9.79 2.64 7.45
C ALA A 19 -8.48 1.90 7.23
N LEU A 20 -7.45 2.28 8.00
CA LEU A 20 -6.30 1.41 8.23
C LEU A 20 -6.61 0.53 9.42
N THR A 21 -6.28 -0.76 9.32
CA THR A 21 -6.48 -1.75 10.38
C THR A 21 -5.14 -2.39 10.76
N GLY A 22 -5.08 -2.98 11.96
CA GLY A 22 -3.95 -3.82 12.38
C GLY A 22 -2.59 -3.12 12.32
N ASP A 23 -1.68 -3.68 11.52
CA ASP A 23 -0.30 -3.21 11.41
C ASP A 23 -0.14 -1.91 10.63
N GLU A 24 -0.99 -1.65 9.62
CA GLU A 24 -0.96 -0.39 8.86
C GLU A 24 -1.35 0.80 9.74
N ALA A 25 -2.37 0.64 10.60
CA ALA A 25 -2.75 1.65 11.58
C ALA A 25 -1.63 1.91 12.60
N ARG A 26 -0.99 0.84 13.09
CA ARG A 26 0.17 0.95 14.01
C ARG A 26 1.36 1.63 13.34
N HIS A 27 1.67 1.28 12.08
CA HIS A 27 2.73 1.90 11.32
C HIS A 27 2.49 3.40 11.12
N CYS A 28 1.26 3.75 10.71
CA CYS A 28 0.81 5.14 10.55
C CYS A 28 1.00 5.96 11.83
N ARG A 29 0.50 5.46 12.97
CA ARG A 29 0.52 6.22 14.22
C ARG A 29 1.84 6.16 14.99
N ASP A 30 2.44 5.00 15.14
CA ASP A 30 3.55 4.82 16.09
C ASP A 30 4.92 5.01 15.41
N VAL A 31 5.03 4.59 14.14
CA VAL A 31 6.28 4.69 13.37
C VAL A 31 6.36 6.03 12.64
N LEU A 32 5.36 6.33 11.83
CA LEU A 32 5.30 7.58 11.05
C LEU A 32 4.75 8.76 11.85
N ARG A 33 4.15 8.50 13.02
CA ARG A 33 3.66 9.54 13.95
C ARG A 33 2.63 10.48 13.33
N CYS A 34 1.86 9.97 12.38
CA CYS A 34 0.75 10.69 11.78
C CYS A 34 -0.32 10.98 12.83
N ARG A 35 -1.01 12.11 12.68
CA ARG A 35 -2.03 12.63 13.57
C ARG A 35 -3.34 12.83 12.84
N GLU A 36 -4.40 13.00 13.62
CA GLU A 36 -5.69 13.46 13.09
C GLU A 36 -5.50 14.77 12.32
N GLY A 37 -6.12 14.87 11.15
CA GLY A 37 -5.95 15.98 10.23
C GLY A 37 -4.84 15.80 9.18
N ASP A 38 -3.89 14.87 9.38
CA ASP A 38 -2.84 14.62 8.39
C ASP A 38 -3.40 13.97 7.13
N ARG A 39 -2.76 14.26 5.99
CA ARG A 39 -3.12 13.70 4.69
C ARG A 39 -2.21 12.54 4.33
N ILE A 40 -2.81 11.43 3.95
CA ILE A 40 -2.13 10.21 3.51
C ILE A 40 -2.72 9.73 2.17
N VAL A 41 -2.08 8.76 1.55
CA VAL A 41 -2.62 8.04 0.40
C VAL A 41 -2.83 6.58 0.80
N VAL A 42 -3.98 6.03 0.45
CA VAL A 42 -4.27 4.61 0.60
C VAL A 42 -4.51 3.99 -0.76
N PHE A 43 -4.08 2.74 -0.96
CA PHE A 43 -4.24 2.04 -2.23
C PHE A 43 -4.58 0.57 -2.02
N ASN A 44 -5.31 -0.02 -2.97
CA ASN A 44 -5.79 -1.41 -2.86
C ASN A 44 -4.99 -2.45 -3.65
N GLY A 45 -3.93 -2.04 -4.36
CA GLY A 45 -3.15 -2.95 -5.20
C GLY A 45 -3.89 -3.47 -6.44
N ALA A 46 -5.14 -3.02 -6.67
CA ALA A 46 -5.96 -3.35 -7.83
C ALA A 46 -6.21 -2.11 -8.73
N GLY A 47 -5.26 -1.18 -8.71
CA GLY A 47 -5.30 0.04 -9.54
C GLY A 47 -6.16 1.17 -8.98
N VAL A 48 -6.62 1.10 -7.72
CA VAL A 48 -7.34 2.21 -7.07
C VAL A 48 -6.51 2.77 -5.93
N GLU A 49 -6.43 4.09 -5.86
CA GLU A 49 -5.87 4.82 -4.73
C GLU A 49 -6.77 5.99 -4.33
N ALA A 50 -6.67 6.41 -3.08
CA ALA A 50 -7.39 7.55 -2.54
C ALA A 50 -6.45 8.44 -1.73
N GLU A 51 -6.49 9.74 -1.97
CA GLU A 51 -6.00 10.69 -0.98
C GLU A 51 -7.05 10.80 0.13
N ALA A 52 -6.62 10.67 1.38
CA ALA A 52 -7.51 10.72 2.52
C ALA A 52 -6.90 11.53 3.66
N ARG A 53 -7.79 12.09 4.49
CA ARG A 53 -7.42 12.73 5.76
C ARG A 53 -7.66 11.75 6.89
N ILE A 54 -6.74 11.68 7.85
CA ILE A 54 -6.97 10.90 9.08
C ILE A 54 -8.03 11.61 9.92
N ALA A 55 -9.20 10.99 10.07
CA ALA A 55 -10.32 11.52 10.83
C ALA A 55 -10.16 11.25 12.32
N ALA A 56 -9.79 10.02 12.69
CA ALA A 56 -9.63 9.60 14.08
C ALA A 56 -8.74 8.36 14.20
N PHE A 57 -8.19 8.14 15.40
CA PHE A 57 -7.59 6.85 15.79
C PHE A 57 -8.41 6.16 16.90
N PRO A 58 -9.40 5.32 16.55
CA PRO A 58 -10.09 4.49 17.52
C PRO A 58 -9.15 3.44 18.12
N GLY A 59 -8.49 3.78 19.22
CA GLY A 59 -7.54 2.89 19.88
C GLY A 59 -6.22 2.73 19.11
N LYS A 60 -5.61 1.53 19.19
CA LYS A 60 -4.23 1.29 18.71
C LYS A 60 -4.07 0.62 17.36
N ARG A 61 -5.15 0.13 16.77
CA ARG A 61 -5.11 -0.70 15.58
C ARG A 61 -6.14 -0.29 14.53
N GLU A 62 -6.69 0.92 14.65
CA GLU A 62 -7.63 1.47 13.69
C GLU A 62 -7.30 2.94 13.46
N ALA A 63 -7.33 3.37 12.20
CA ALA A 63 -7.32 4.77 11.80
C ALA A 63 -8.44 4.98 10.80
N ARG A 64 -9.41 5.83 11.14
CA ARG A 64 -10.53 6.17 10.25
C ARG A 64 -10.12 7.28 9.30
N LEU A 65 -10.53 7.17 8.05
CA LEU A 65 -10.07 8.05 6.98
C LEU A 65 -11.25 8.69 6.26
N ASP A 66 -11.18 10.00 6.08
CA ASP A 66 -12.09 10.76 5.23
C ASP A 66 -11.48 10.87 3.82
N PRO A 67 -12.06 10.26 2.78
CA PRO A 67 -11.56 10.37 1.41
C PRO A 67 -11.67 11.82 0.91
N VAL A 68 -10.61 12.30 0.27
CA VAL A 68 -10.52 13.61 -0.38
C VAL A 68 -10.66 13.47 -1.89
N SER A 69 -10.01 12.45 -2.47
CA SER A 69 -10.13 12.12 -3.89
C SER A 69 -9.84 10.64 -4.09
N ILE A 70 -10.42 10.06 -5.16
CA ILE A 70 -10.18 8.67 -5.57
C ILE A 70 -9.68 8.70 -7.02
N THR A 71 -8.58 8.02 -7.26
CA THR A 71 -7.95 7.89 -8.58
C THR A 71 -7.92 6.41 -8.97
N ARG A 72 -8.14 6.15 -10.25
CA ARG A 72 -7.95 4.84 -10.86
C ARG A 72 -6.83 4.91 -11.88
N SER A 73 -5.95 3.92 -11.84
CA SER A 73 -4.85 3.77 -12.79
C SER A 73 -5.03 2.49 -13.59
N ASP A 74 -4.83 2.59 -14.89
CA ASP A 74 -4.79 1.42 -15.74
C ASP A 74 -3.51 0.59 -15.48
N PRO A 75 -3.55 -0.73 -15.70
CA PRO A 75 -2.35 -1.56 -15.68
C PRO A 75 -1.27 -1.03 -16.63
N LEU A 76 -0.02 -1.36 -16.34
CA LEU A 76 1.08 -1.08 -17.27
C LEU A 76 0.78 -1.69 -18.66
N PRO A 77 1.14 -1.01 -19.76
CA PRO A 77 0.86 -1.49 -21.12
C PRO A 77 1.61 -2.78 -21.47
N THR A 78 2.58 -3.20 -20.66
CA THR A 78 3.36 -4.42 -20.85
C THR A 78 3.42 -5.20 -19.55
N ALA A 79 3.08 -6.50 -19.62
CA ALA A 79 3.16 -7.41 -18.49
C ALA A 79 4.49 -8.18 -18.53
N LEU A 80 5.41 -7.85 -17.63
CA LEU A 80 6.71 -8.50 -17.52
C LEU A 80 6.65 -9.65 -16.50
N VAL A 81 7.02 -10.86 -16.93
CA VAL A 81 7.13 -12.04 -16.06
C VAL A 81 8.60 -12.39 -15.86
N LEU A 82 9.07 -12.36 -14.61
CA LEU A 82 10.43 -12.72 -14.24
C LEU A 82 10.49 -14.18 -13.77
N GLY A 83 11.10 -15.05 -14.58
CA GLY A 83 11.52 -16.39 -14.13
C GLY A 83 12.86 -16.28 -13.40
N GLN A 84 12.86 -16.53 -12.08
CA GLN A 84 14.02 -16.33 -11.22
C GLN A 84 14.45 -17.63 -10.57
N ALA A 85 15.66 -18.11 -10.90
CA ALA A 85 16.27 -19.22 -10.16
C ALA A 85 16.48 -18.83 -8.69
N VAL A 86 16.14 -19.72 -7.75
CA VAL A 86 16.24 -19.43 -6.31
C VAL A 86 17.71 -19.27 -5.88
N PRO A 87 18.16 -18.06 -5.50
CA PRO A 87 19.55 -17.86 -5.09
C PRO A 87 19.80 -18.45 -3.70
N LYS A 88 21.05 -18.79 -3.39
CA LYS A 88 21.46 -19.12 -2.02
C LYS A 88 21.47 -17.86 -1.14
N GLY A 89 21.05 -17.99 0.11
CA GLY A 89 21.07 -16.90 1.08
C GLY A 89 19.91 -15.91 0.89
N LYS A 90 20.15 -14.63 1.20
CA LYS A 90 19.10 -13.61 1.33
C LYS A 90 18.86 -12.76 0.07
N ASN A 91 19.46 -13.15 -1.07
CA ASN A 91 19.37 -12.33 -2.29
C ASN A 91 17.96 -12.30 -2.88
N MET A 92 17.09 -13.26 -2.52
CA MET A 92 15.72 -13.29 -3.03
C MET A 92 14.91 -12.06 -2.60
N ASP A 93 15.08 -11.58 -1.36
CA ASP A 93 14.36 -10.39 -0.86
C ASP A 93 14.71 -9.15 -1.69
N LEU A 94 16.00 -8.97 -2.02
CA LEU A 94 16.46 -7.88 -2.87
C LEU A 94 15.90 -8.00 -4.29
N ILE A 95 15.87 -9.21 -4.85
CA ILE A 95 15.33 -9.45 -6.20
C ILE A 95 13.84 -9.11 -6.24
N VAL A 96 13.06 -9.58 -5.26
CA VAL A 96 11.62 -9.26 -5.16
C VAL A 96 11.42 -7.75 -5.08
N GLN A 97 12.15 -7.07 -4.20
CA GLN A 97 12.08 -5.62 -4.06
C GLN A 97 12.35 -4.90 -5.40
N LYS A 98 13.48 -5.21 -6.05
CA LYS A 98 13.90 -4.51 -7.26
C LYS A 98 13.04 -4.87 -8.47
N ALA A 99 12.57 -6.10 -8.56
CA ALA A 99 11.61 -6.51 -9.58
C ALA A 99 10.29 -5.73 -9.46
N THR A 100 9.74 -5.60 -8.24
CA THR A 100 8.53 -4.81 -8.01
C THR A 100 8.75 -3.32 -8.32
N GLU A 101 9.87 -2.72 -7.91
CA GLU A 101 10.21 -1.32 -8.24
C GLU A 101 10.35 -1.08 -9.75
N LEU A 102 10.83 -2.07 -10.50
CA LEU A 102 10.99 -2.03 -11.97
C LEU A 102 9.68 -2.34 -12.74
N GLY A 103 8.58 -2.60 -12.05
CA GLY A 103 7.28 -2.87 -12.68
C GLY A 103 7.09 -4.31 -13.18
N VAL A 104 7.84 -5.28 -12.65
CA VAL A 104 7.59 -6.70 -12.92
C VAL A 104 6.19 -7.09 -12.43
N SER A 105 5.38 -7.65 -13.32
CA SER A 105 3.98 -8.00 -13.04
C SER A 105 3.85 -9.35 -12.33
N ARG A 106 4.78 -10.28 -12.55
CA ARG A 106 4.79 -11.60 -11.91
C ARG A 106 6.21 -12.13 -11.75
N ILE A 107 6.53 -12.63 -10.56
CA ILE A 107 7.79 -13.33 -10.26
C ILE A 107 7.48 -14.81 -10.11
N VAL A 108 8.20 -15.65 -10.84
CA VAL A 108 8.09 -17.11 -10.80
C VAL A 108 9.44 -17.67 -10.32
N PRO A 109 9.54 -18.15 -9.07
CA PRO A 109 10.70 -18.90 -8.62
C PRO A 109 10.85 -20.19 -9.45
N LEU A 110 12.08 -20.49 -9.88
CA LEU A 110 12.45 -21.67 -10.65
C LEU A 110 13.39 -22.58 -9.87
#